data_AF-A0A3Q4G7S4-F1
#
_entry.id   AF-A0A3Q4G7S4-F1
#
_cell.length_a   1.000
_cell.length_b   1.000
_cell.length_c   1.000
_cell.angle_alpha   90.00
_cell.angle_beta   90.00
_cell.angle_gamma   90.00
#
_symmetry.space_group_name_H-M   'P 1'
#
loop_
_entity.id
_entity.type
_entity.pdbx_description
1 polymer ?
#
loop_
_entity_poly.entity_id
_entity_poly.type
_entity_poly.pdbx_seq_one_letter_code
_entity_poly.pdbx_strand_id
1 'polypeptide(L)'
;VLKNYKYAAVGPGLDGPGLPCLGGYQRNRVSLFFSFLFTQVFNDPIHGHIELHPLLVKIIDTPQFQRLRNIKQLGGGYFVFPGASHNRFEHSIGVGHLAGELAKTLKLKQPELDINERDVLCVQIAGLCHDLGHGPFSHLFDGMFNPEADPEHKDWKHEDASLEMFDHLVVASGLAQEMERYGLILPPDLTFIKEMIKPLKSDDAEVLWPYEGRDENKSFLYEIVSNKQNGIDVDKFDYFARDCHHLGIRNNFDHQRFIMFARVCDVNGRKHICSRDKEVANLYDMFHTRNSLHRRAYQHRVTKSVEIMIKDALLKADQYILTKGSGGTMLCLSKAKTDMEAYTKLTDQMIERILHPCSCSNEFTPSPLEEARMILQRIMSRDLYQFVGETKVCNQGWTGTKIWPRLFWPTHSKHIKCHKSHISKLSLATVVTLDYGMKNKDPINTTYFYTKAKPTEAFKISREQVSKLLPVCFAEKILRVYCKNSASLRDAKFCFQTWCYENDFLTEDNRIFLPFPL
;
A
#
# COMPACT_ATOMS: atom_id res chain seq x y z
N VAL A 1 6.45 38.34 -6.56
CA VAL A 1 7.45 39.22 -7.20
C VAL A 1 8.83 38.80 -6.70
N LEU A 2 9.43 37.85 -7.42
CA LEU A 2 10.80 37.39 -7.22
C LEU A 2 11.75 38.49 -7.70
N LYS A 3 12.76 38.84 -6.90
CA LYS A 3 13.93 39.60 -7.38
C LYS A 3 15.22 38.89 -6.96
N ASN A 4 15.88 38.38 -7.99
CA ASN A 4 17.31 38.52 -8.27
C ASN A 4 18.30 38.22 -7.15
N TYR A 5 18.89 37.02 -7.21
CA TYR A 5 20.32 36.87 -6.98
C TYR A 5 20.97 36.32 -8.25
N LYS A 6 21.69 37.21 -8.95
CA LYS A 6 22.65 36.85 -10.01
C LYS A 6 23.90 36.31 -9.33
N TYR A 7 24.33 35.10 -9.69
CA TYR A 7 25.64 34.60 -9.30
C TYR A 7 26.68 34.94 -10.38
N ALA A 8 27.79 35.51 -9.92
CA ALA A 8 28.93 35.88 -10.73
C ALA A 8 29.65 34.62 -11.24
N ALA A 9 29.87 34.57 -12.55
CA ALA A 9 30.78 33.63 -13.19
C ALA A 9 32.22 34.07 -12.90
N VAL A 10 33.00 33.19 -12.27
CA VAL A 10 34.47 33.33 -12.21
C VAL A 10 35.03 32.56 -13.40
N GLY A 11 35.56 33.29 -14.38
CA GLY A 11 36.24 32.74 -15.55
C GLY A 11 37.65 32.21 -15.23
N PRO A 12 38.27 31.43 -16.12
CA PRO A 12 39.57 30.81 -15.89
C PRO A 12 40.69 31.76 -16.34
N GLY A 13 41.70 31.93 -15.48
CA GLY A 13 42.94 32.58 -15.84
C GLY A 13 43.78 32.88 -14.60
N LEU A 14 44.86 32.12 -14.44
CA LEU A 14 46.21 32.60 -14.11
C LEU A 14 47.11 31.38 -13.80
N ASP A 15 48.05 31.13 -14.71
CA ASP A 15 49.20 30.24 -14.53
C ASP A 15 50.22 30.87 -13.56
N GLY A 16 50.81 30.05 -12.68
CA GLY A 16 51.98 30.39 -11.85
C GLY A 16 52.32 29.30 -10.82
N PRO A 17 53.61 29.04 -10.48
CA PRO A 17 54.13 27.67 -10.40
C PRO A 17 54.32 27.09 -8.99
N GLY A 18 54.15 25.76 -8.88
CA GLY A 18 54.88 24.86 -7.98
C GLY A 18 54.47 24.78 -6.51
N LEU A 19 53.81 23.68 -6.11
CA LEU A 19 54.18 22.76 -5.00
C LEU A 19 53.16 21.60 -4.89
N PRO A 20 53.48 20.48 -4.20
CA PRO A 20 53.28 19.13 -4.71
C PRO A 20 51.91 18.49 -4.42
N CYS A 21 51.63 17.46 -5.22
CA CYS A 21 50.56 16.48 -5.08
C CYS A 21 50.38 15.99 -3.63
N LEU A 22 49.28 16.38 -2.98
CA LEU A 22 48.70 15.67 -1.84
C LEU A 22 47.39 15.03 -2.29
N GLY A 23 47.52 13.81 -2.82
CA GLY A 23 46.42 12.96 -3.26
C GLY A 23 45.59 12.40 -2.10
N GLY A 24 44.35 12.04 -2.43
CA GLY A 24 43.50 11.12 -1.67
C GLY A 24 42.66 11.75 -0.56
N TYR A 25 43.25 12.47 0.38
CA TYR A 25 42.58 12.75 1.66
C TYR A 25 41.61 13.96 1.65
N GLN A 26 41.84 14.96 0.78
CA GLN A 26 40.96 16.14 0.70
C GLN A 26 39.71 15.95 -0.16
N ARG A 27 39.73 15.05 -1.17
CA ARG A 27 38.57 14.80 -2.04
C ARG A 27 37.36 14.25 -1.28
N ASN A 28 37.59 13.36 -0.30
CA ASN A 28 36.52 12.80 0.51
C ASN A 28 35.88 13.83 1.45
N ARG A 29 36.67 14.75 2.03
CA ARG A 29 36.12 15.83 2.85
C ARG A 29 35.33 16.85 2.02
N VAL A 30 35.80 17.21 0.83
CA VAL A 30 35.06 18.14 -0.05
C VAL A 30 33.75 17.53 -0.55
N SER A 31 33.73 16.23 -0.88
CA SER A 31 32.49 15.52 -1.25
C SER A 31 31.47 15.46 -0.10
N LEU A 32 31.91 15.10 1.12
CA LEU A 32 31.06 15.11 2.32
C LEU A 32 30.57 16.53 2.70
N PHE A 33 31.42 17.55 2.55
CA PHE A 33 31.07 18.94 2.88
C PHE A 33 30.08 19.53 1.85
N PHE A 34 30.21 19.17 0.57
CA PHE A 34 29.23 19.52 -0.44
C PHE A 34 27.89 18.79 -0.21
N SER A 35 27.90 17.51 0.17
CA SER A 35 26.67 16.76 0.45
C SER A 35 25.82 17.40 1.55
N PHE A 36 26.44 17.86 2.65
CA PHE A 36 25.73 18.48 3.78
C PHE A 36 25.10 19.85 3.47
N LEU A 37 25.60 20.57 2.46
CA LEU A 37 25.07 21.88 2.05
C LEU A 37 23.83 21.80 1.15
N PHE A 38 23.47 20.60 0.65
CA PHE A 38 22.38 20.41 -0.31
C PHE A 38 21.35 19.36 0.11
N THR A 39 21.46 18.75 1.30
CA THR A 39 20.41 17.86 1.82
C THR A 39 19.19 18.67 2.24
N GLN A 40 18.01 18.24 1.78
CA GLN A 40 16.76 18.83 2.22
C GLN A 40 16.26 18.09 3.46
N VAL A 41 15.88 18.87 4.47
CA VAL A 41 15.28 18.35 5.70
C VAL A 41 13.77 18.46 5.60
N PHE A 42 13.08 17.34 5.76
CA PHE A 42 11.62 17.27 5.88
C PHE A 42 11.26 17.06 7.34
N ASN A 43 10.31 17.85 7.86
CA ASN A 43 9.74 17.57 9.18
C ASN A 43 8.51 16.68 9.01
N ASP A 44 8.61 15.43 9.46
CA ASP A 44 7.55 14.43 9.43
C ASP A 44 7.04 14.18 10.86
N PRO A 45 5.71 14.14 11.09
CA PRO A 45 5.16 13.98 12.43
C PRO A 45 5.44 12.61 13.07
N ILE A 46 5.86 11.62 12.29
CA ILE A 46 6.14 10.25 12.76
C ILE A 46 7.64 10.09 13.04
N HIS A 47 8.48 10.51 12.10
CA HIS A 47 9.93 10.27 12.13
C HIS A 47 10.75 11.50 12.55
N GLY A 48 10.11 12.65 12.77
CA GLY A 48 10.79 13.90 13.08
C GLY A 48 11.52 14.48 11.87
N HIS A 49 12.77 14.91 12.05
CA HIS A 49 13.54 15.53 10.97
C HIS A 49 14.18 14.45 10.09
N ILE A 50 13.69 14.31 8.87
CA ILE A 50 14.19 13.38 7.85
C ILE A 50 15.15 14.12 6.93
N GLU A 51 16.40 13.68 6.89
CA GLU A 51 17.38 14.13 5.90
C GLU A 51 17.29 13.28 4.63
N LEU A 52 17.09 13.91 3.48
CA LEU A 52 17.05 13.23 2.18
C LEU A 52 18.19 13.66 1.27
N HIS A 53 18.75 12.66 0.58
CA HIS A 53 19.78 12.85 -0.44
C HIS A 53 19.24 13.68 -1.62
N PRO A 54 20.04 14.56 -2.25
CA PRO A 54 19.56 15.43 -3.34
C PRO A 54 18.90 14.70 -4.52
N LEU A 55 19.35 13.48 -4.84
CA LEU A 55 18.69 12.63 -5.86
C LEU A 55 17.26 12.25 -5.46
N LEU A 56 17.01 11.93 -4.18
CA LEU A 56 15.67 11.61 -3.67
C LEU A 56 14.76 12.84 -3.76
N VAL A 57 15.28 14.02 -3.43
CA VAL A 57 14.55 15.30 -3.58
C VAL A 57 14.15 15.53 -5.03
N LYS A 58 15.06 15.29 -5.99
CA LYS A 58 14.76 15.41 -7.42
C LYS A 58 13.66 14.44 -7.88
N ILE A 59 13.59 13.24 -7.31
CA ILE A 59 12.50 12.29 -7.57
C ILE A 59 11.19 12.79 -6.94
N ILE A 60 11.25 13.29 -5.72
CA ILE A 60 10.09 13.85 -5.00
C ILE A 60 9.49 15.03 -5.77
N ASP A 61 10.33 15.91 -6.32
CA ASP A 61 9.92 17.13 -7.02
C ASP A 61 9.49 16.87 -8.49
N THR A 62 8.92 15.71 -8.76
CA THR A 62 8.33 15.35 -10.07
C THR A 62 6.81 15.34 -9.99
N PRO A 63 6.08 15.66 -11.09
CA PRO A 63 4.62 15.53 -11.12
C PRO A 63 4.12 14.13 -10.73
N GLN A 64 4.85 13.09 -11.14
CA GLN A 64 4.54 11.68 -10.89
C GLN A 64 4.56 11.36 -9.39
N PHE A 65 5.51 11.90 -8.64
CA PHE A 65 5.58 11.73 -7.18
C PHE A 65 4.66 12.69 -6.43
N GLN A 66 4.62 13.97 -6.80
CA GLN A 66 3.77 14.99 -6.17
C GLN A 66 2.27 14.65 -6.27
N ARG A 67 1.87 13.89 -7.30
CA ARG A 67 0.53 13.28 -7.43
C ARG A 67 0.06 12.62 -6.14
N LEU A 68 0.94 11.91 -5.43
CA LEU A 68 0.61 11.13 -4.23
C LEU A 68 0.05 12.00 -3.09
N ARG A 69 0.23 13.33 -3.13
CA ARG A 69 -0.42 14.26 -2.18
C ARG A 69 -1.94 14.28 -2.28
N ASN A 70 -2.47 13.83 -3.42
CA ASN A 70 -3.89 13.84 -3.74
C ASN A 70 -4.50 12.44 -3.71
N ILE A 71 -3.87 11.48 -3.03
CA ILE A 71 -4.35 10.10 -2.90
C ILE A 71 -4.31 9.71 -1.43
N LYS A 72 -5.49 9.59 -0.82
CA LYS A 72 -5.63 9.23 0.60
C LYS A 72 -5.06 7.83 0.85
N GLN A 73 -4.24 7.71 1.90
CA GLN A 73 -3.65 6.44 2.32
C GLN A 73 -4.75 5.40 2.58
N LEU A 74 -5.77 5.80 3.34
CA LEU A 74 -6.86 4.93 3.76
C LEU A 74 -8.13 5.07 2.92
N GLY A 75 -8.05 5.73 1.75
CA GLY A 75 -9.17 5.88 0.81
C GLY A 75 -10.46 6.34 1.48
N GLY A 76 -11.49 5.49 1.42
CA GLY A 76 -12.80 5.77 2.03
C GLY A 76 -12.80 5.88 3.56
N GLY A 77 -11.72 5.46 4.22
CA GLY A 77 -11.55 5.52 5.67
C GLY A 77 -11.65 6.94 6.24
N TYR A 78 -11.24 7.95 5.47
CA TYR A 78 -11.35 9.37 5.87
C TYR A 78 -12.80 9.80 6.18
N PHE A 79 -13.79 9.21 5.50
CA PHE A 79 -15.22 9.48 5.73
C PHE A 79 -15.75 8.85 7.04
N VAL A 80 -14.92 8.09 7.76
CA VAL A 80 -15.26 7.47 9.05
C VAL A 80 -14.34 7.97 10.15
N PHE A 81 -13.04 8.05 9.85
CA PHE A 81 -12.00 8.51 10.74
C PHE A 81 -11.51 9.87 10.25
N PRO A 82 -12.01 10.98 10.80
CA PRO A 82 -11.67 12.32 10.29
C PRO A 82 -10.18 12.66 10.43
N GLY A 83 -9.46 12.01 11.36
CA GLY A 83 -8.01 12.14 11.48
C GLY A 83 -7.20 11.42 10.39
N ALA A 84 -7.81 10.47 9.66
CA ALA A 84 -7.18 9.74 8.55
C ALA A 84 -7.09 10.59 7.26
N SER A 85 -6.61 11.82 7.39
CA SER A 85 -6.49 12.81 6.31
C SER A 85 -5.21 12.67 5.49
N HIS A 86 -4.28 11.82 5.94
CA HIS A 86 -2.97 11.62 5.32
C HIS A 86 -3.07 10.90 3.97
N ASN A 87 -2.05 11.14 3.16
CA ASN A 87 -1.93 10.71 1.78
C ASN A 87 -0.71 9.81 1.61
N ARG A 88 -0.66 9.14 0.45
CA ARG A 88 0.45 8.25 0.07
C ARG A 88 1.80 8.98 0.04
N PHE A 89 1.80 10.30 -0.21
CA PHE A 89 3.04 11.10 -0.31
C PHE A 89 3.93 11.04 0.93
N GLU A 90 3.39 11.41 2.09
CA GLU A 90 4.14 11.42 3.35
C GLU A 90 4.50 10.00 3.82
N HIS A 91 3.65 9.02 3.51
CA HIS A 91 3.96 7.61 3.72
C HIS A 91 5.17 7.17 2.89
N SER A 92 5.18 7.43 1.59
CA SER A 92 6.30 7.09 0.70
C SER A 92 7.63 7.72 1.14
N ILE A 93 7.61 8.96 1.64
CA ILE A 93 8.80 9.60 2.23
C ILE A 93 9.28 8.85 3.47
N GLY A 94 8.35 8.48 4.37
CA GLY A 94 8.66 7.71 5.56
C GLY A 94 9.24 6.32 5.25
N VAL A 95 8.70 5.63 4.24
CA VAL A 95 9.23 4.33 3.80
C VAL A 95 10.62 4.48 3.18
N GLY A 96 10.85 5.50 2.34
CA GLY A 96 12.19 5.80 1.82
C GLY A 96 13.21 6.11 2.93
N HIS A 97 12.78 6.82 3.98
CA HIS A 97 13.60 7.09 5.16
C HIS A 97 13.96 5.79 5.91
N LEU A 98 12.97 4.98 6.30
CA LEU A 98 13.18 3.74 7.04
C LEU A 98 13.98 2.70 6.25
N ALA A 99 13.78 2.62 4.93
CA ALA A 99 14.58 1.78 4.05
C ALA A 99 16.07 2.15 4.11
N GLY A 100 16.36 3.47 4.09
CA GLY A 100 17.70 4.00 4.26
C GLY A 100 18.29 3.71 5.64
N GLU A 101 17.52 3.91 6.71
CA GLU A 101 17.96 3.64 8.08
C GLU A 101 18.33 2.17 8.29
N LEU A 102 17.51 1.25 7.79
CA LEU A 102 17.81 -0.19 7.87
C LEU A 102 19.06 -0.54 7.06
N ALA A 103 19.18 -0.10 5.81
CA ALA A 103 20.35 -0.37 4.97
C ALA A 103 21.64 0.20 5.58
N LYS A 104 21.62 1.44 6.06
CA LYS A 104 22.76 2.09 6.74
C LYS A 104 23.12 1.39 8.05
N THR A 105 22.13 0.95 8.82
CA THR A 105 22.36 0.21 10.06
C THR A 105 23.05 -1.13 9.79
N LEU A 106 22.60 -1.87 8.78
CA LEU A 106 23.23 -3.13 8.37
C LEU A 106 24.67 -2.88 7.87
N LYS A 107 24.86 -1.84 7.04
CA LYS A 107 26.18 -1.42 6.56
C LYS A 107 27.16 -1.12 7.70
N LEU A 108 26.72 -0.35 8.69
CA LEU A 108 27.55 0.04 9.83
C LEU A 108 27.93 -1.16 10.71
N LYS A 109 26.97 -2.06 10.97
CA LYS A 109 27.16 -3.20 11.88
C LYS A 109 27.93 -4.35 11.25
N GLN A 110 27.89 -4.48 9.93
CA GLN A 110 28.46 -5.60 9.18
C GLN A 110 29.16 -5.11 7.90
N PRO A 111 30.34 -4.49 8.03
CA PRO A 111 31.13 -4.03 6.88
C PRO A 111 31.44 -5.14 5.86
N GLU A 112 31.48 -6.40 6.29
CA GLU A 112 31.68 -7.58 5.45
C GLU A 112 30.55 -7.83 4.42
N LEU A 113 29.40 -7.16 4.56
CA LEU A 113 28.30 -7.19 3.58
C LEU A 113 28.56 -6.32 2.34
N ASP A 114 29.64 -5.52 2.36
CA ASP A 114 30.06 -4.64 1.27
C ASP A 114 28.96 -3.68 0.78
N ILE A 115 28.04 -3.27 1.66
CA ILE A 115 26.94 -2.35 1.31
C ILE A 115 27.55 -0.98 1.00
N ASN A 116 27.54 -0.57 -0.26
CA ASN A 116 28.07 0.71 -0.69
C ASN A 116 26.97 1.81 -0.69
N GLU A 117 27.34 3.07 -0.91
CA GLU A 117 26.36 4.19 -0.94
C GLU A 117 25.35 4.06 -2.09
N ARG A 118 25.75 3.45 -3.21
CA ARG A 118 24.87 3.18 -4.35
C ARG A 118 23.78 2.17 -3.97
N ASP A 119 24.11 1.13 -3.22
CA ASP A 119 23.13 0.17 -2.68
C ASP A 119 22.12 0.86 -1.76
N VAL A 120 22.60 1.69 -0.82
CA VAL A 120 21.74 2.46 0.10
C VAL A 120 20.80 3.36 -0.69
N LEU A 121 21.31 4.09 -1.69
CA LEU A 121 20.51 5.00 -2.49
C LEU A 121 19.46 4.26 -3.33
N CYS A 122 19.79 3.10 -3.91
CA CYS A 122 18.81 2.26 -4.61
C CYS A 122 17.70 1.77 -3.68
N VAL A 123 18.04 1.33 -2.47
CA VAL A 123 17.06 0.89 -1.46
C VAL A 123 16.15 2.03 -1.03
N GLN A 124 16.70 3.24 -0.83
CA GLN A 124 15.91 4.43 -0.54
C GLN A 124 14.97 4.82 -1.68
N ILE A 125 15.45 4.75 -2.94
CA ILE A 125 14.61 5.04 -4.13
C ILE A 125 13.48 4.01 -4.24
N ALA A 126 13.75 2.72 -4.03
CA ALA A 126 12.71 1.70 -4.05
C ALA A 126 11.67 1.93 -2.94
N GLY A 127 12.10 2.21 -1.71
CA GLY A 127 11.20 2.56 -0.61
C GLY A 127 10.36 3.82 -0.90
N LEU A 128 10.97 4.84 -1.50
CA LEU A 128 10.29 6.05 -1.91
C LEU A 128 9.26 5.79 -3.02
N CYS A 129 9.59 4.96 -4.01
CA CYS A 129 8.79 4.78 -5.21
C CYS A 129 7.80 3.60 -5.18
N HIS A 130 7.78 2.79 -4.12
CA HIS A 130 6.99 1.55 -4.07
C HIS A 130 5.48 1.76 -4.28
N ASP A 131 4.99 2.95 -3.93
CA ASP A 131 3.57 3.31 -3.90
C ASP A 131 3.13 4.28 -5.03
N LEU A 132 4.02 4.57 -5.99
CA LEU A 132 3.74 5.45 -7.13
C LEU A 132 2.50 5.03 -7.93
N GLY A 133 2.23 3.73 -7.98
CA GLY A 133 1.17 3.10 -8.75
C GLY A 133 -0.21 3.10 -8.10
N HIS A 134 -0.38 3.64 -6.89
CA HIS A 134 -1.71 3.69 -6.29
C HIS A 134 -2.66 4.60 -7.08
N GLY A 135 -3.89 4.14 -7.30
CA GLY A 135 -4.97 4.91 -7.92
C GLY A 135 -5.80 5.72 -6.92
N PRO A 136 -6.84 6.42 -7.40
CA PRO A 136 -7.79 7.13 -6.54
C PRO A 136 -8.34 6.23 -5.42
N PHE A 137 -8.28 6.71 -4.18
CA PHE A 137 -8.69 5.99 -2.97
C PHE A 137 -7.88 4.70 -2.72
N SER A 138 -6.61 4.66 -3.14
CA SER A 138 -5.66 3.60 -2.84
C SER A 138 -6.20 2.20 -3.21
N HIS A 139 -6.40 1.30 -2.24
CA HIS A 139 -6.81 -0.08 -2.47
C HIS A 139 -8.23 -0.24 -3.04
N LEU A 140 -9.04 0.82 -3.02
CA LEU A 140 -10.33 0.82 -3.71
C LEU A 140 -10.12 0.66 -5.22
N PHE A 141 -9.12 1.32 -5.80
CA PHE A 141 -8.94 1.38 -7.24
C PHE A 141 -8.57 0.02 -7.83
N ASP A 142 -7.49 -0.61 -7.35
CA ASP A 142 -7.01 -1.91 -7.83
C ASP A 142 -7.79 -3.10 -7.24
N GLY A 143 -8.36 -2.95 -6.04
CA GLY A 143 -9.08 -4.00 -5.33
C GLY A 143 -10.58 -4.09 -5.61
N MET A 144 -11.23 -2.99 -6.01
CA MET A 144 -12.69 -2.94 -6.20
C MET A 144 -13.12 -2.38 -7.55
N PHE A 145 -12.55 -1.24 -7.99
CA PHE A 145 -12.95 -0.59 -9.24
C PHE A 145 -12.41 -1.34 -10.46
N ASN A 146 -11.10 -1.54 -10.56
CA ASN A 146 -10.44 -2.16 -11.71
C ASN A 146 -10.99 -3.56 -12.05
N PRO A 147 -11.20 -4.48 -11.08
CA PRO A 147 -11.75 -5.80 -11.38
C PRO A 147 -13.14 -5.78 -12.02
N GLU A 148 -13.95 -4.74 -11.76
CA GLU A 148 -15.28 -4.58 -12.35
C GLU A 148 -15.24 -3.74 -13.64
N ALA A 149 -14.39 -2.72 -13.71
CA ALA A 149 -14.30 -1.79 -14.84
C ALA A 149 -13.49 -2.34 -16.03
N ASP A 150 -12.49 -3.19 -15.76
CA ASP A 150 -11.64 -3.81 -16.77
C ASP A 150 -11.39 -5.29 -16.42
N PRO A 151 -12.40 -6.17 -16.61
CA PRO A 151 -12.34 -7.56 -16.16
C PRO A 151 -11.22 -8.39 -16.80
N GLU A 152 -10.77 -8.02 -18.00
CA GLU A 152 -9.63 -8.63 -18.70
C GLU A 152 -8.32 -8.44 -17.92
N HIS A 153 -8.20 -7.33 -17.18
CA HIS A 153 -7.03 -6.95 -16.40
C HIS A 153 -7.32 -6.90 -14.90
N LYS A 154 -8.24 -7.75 -14.41
CA LYS A 154 -8.66 -7.79 -13.00
C LYS A 154 -7.53 -8.04 -12.00
N ASP A 155 -6.46 -8.71 -12.45
CA ASP A 155 -5.32 -9.11 -11.62
C ASP A 155 -4.24 -8.04 -11.56
N TRP A 156 -4.38 -6.94 -12.32
CA TRP A 156 -3.52 -5.76 -12.23
C TRP A 156 -3.56 -5.18 -10.81
N LYS A 157 -2.38 -4.79 -10.32
CA LYS A 157 -2.19 -4.21 -8.99
C LYS A 157 -1.42 -2.91 -9.04
N HIS A 158 -1.48 -2.17 -7.93
CA HIS A 158 -0.71 -0.94 -7.78
C HIS A 158 0.80 -1.20 -7.89
N GLU A 159 1.32 -2.38 -7.53
CA GLU A 159 2.74 -2.69 -7.74
C GLU A 159 3.14 -2.73 -9.22
N ASP A 160 2.26 -3.21 -10.12
CA ASP A 160 2.48 -3.15 -11.58
C ASP A 160 2.64 -1.70 -12.03
N ALA A 161 1.70 -0.87 -11.60
CA ALA A 161 1.66 0.54 -11.93
C ALA A 161 2.81 1.34 -11.30
N SER A 162 3.33 0.93 -10.15
CA SER A 162 4.50 1.56 -9.53
C SER A 162 5.73 1.38 -10.40
N LEU A 163 5.90 0.21 -11.04
CA LEU A 163 6.99 -0.01 -11.99
C LEU A 163 6.85 0.88 -13.23
N GLU A 164 5.66 0.92 -13.83
CA GLU A 164 5.39 1.74 -15.02
C GLU A 164 5.52 3.23 -14.73
N MET A 165 5.00 3.70 -13.59
CA MET A 165 5.10 5.08 -13.15
C MET A 165 6.53 5.47 -12.83
N PHE A 166 7.33 4.56 -12.25
CA PHE A 166 8.76 4.79 -12.02
C PHE A 166 9.52 4.94 -13.34
N ASP A 167 9.32 4.05 -14.32
CA ASP A 167 9.93 4.18 -15.65
C ASP A 167 9.53 5.51 -16.31
N HIS A 168 8.24 5.87 -16.26
CA HIS A 168 7.73 7.13 -16.80
C HIS A 168 8.35 8.34 -16.10
N LEU A 169 8.46 8.33 -14.77
CA LEU A 169 9.07 9.37 -13.96
C LEU A 169 10.53 9.59 -14.37
N VAL A 170 11.31 8.51 -14.51
CA VAL A 170 12.73 8.56 -14.89
C VAL A 170 12.90 9.19 -16.28
N VAL A 171 12.08 8.78 -17.25
CA VAL A 171 12.15 9.28 -18.64
C VAL A 171 11.65 10.72 -18.74
N ALA A 172 10.44 11.00 -18.24
CA ALA A 172 9.79 12.30 -18.40
C ALA A 172 10.51 13.44 -17.68
N SER A 173 11.21 13.13 -16.59
CA SER A 173 11.95 14.12 -15.80
C SER A 173 13.45 14.17 -16.14
N GLY A 174 13.91 13.37 -17.13
CA GLY A 174 15.33 13.31 -17.51
C GLY A 174 16.25 12.85 -16.37
N LEU A 175 15.75 12.04 -15.43
CA LEU A 175 16.49 11.70 -14.21
C LEU A 175 17.67 10.76 -14.43
N ALA A 176 17.72 10.02 -15.54
CA ALA A 176 18.79 9.06 -15.80
C ALA A 176 20.19 9.70 -15.66
N GLN A 177 20.38 10.89 -16.23
CA GLN A 177 21.65 11.63 -16.15
C GLN A 177 21.99 12.04 -14.71
N GLU A 178 20.99 12.42 -13.92
CA GLU A 178 21.19 12.77 -12.51
C GLU A 178 21.48 11.53 -11.67
N MET A 179 20.83 10.40 -11.94
CA MET A 179 21.12 9.12 -11.28
C MET A 179 22.58 8.71 -11.51
N GLU A 180 23.05 8.76 -12.75
CA GLU A 180 24.46 8.48 -13.10
C GLU A 180 25.42 9.49 -12.44
N ARG A 181 25.07 10.77 -12.42
CA ARG A 181 25.86 11.83 -11.76
C ARG A 181 26.05 11.57 -10.26
N TYR A 182 25.05 10.99 -9.60
CA TYR A 182 25.11 10.59 -8.19
C TYR A 182 25.64 9.15 -7.98
N GLY A 183 26.18 8.51 -9.01
CA GLY A 183 26.94 7.27 -8.91
C GLY A 183 26.12 5.99 -9.06
N LEU A 184 24.87 6.07 -9.53
CA LEU A 184 24.14 4.88 -9.98
C LEU A 184 24.67 4.41 -11.34
N ILE A 185 24.56 3.11 -11.61
CA ILE A 185 24.91 2.48 -12.89
C ILE A 185 23.65 1.88 -13.50
N LEU A 186 23.27 2.40 -14.66
CA LEU A 186 22.08 2.00 -15.40
C LEU A 186 22.48 1.05 -16.56
N PRO A 187 21.62 0.09 -16.95
CA PRO A 187 20.32 -0.24 -16.37
C PRO A 187 20.28 -1.06 -15.05
N PRO A 188 21.35 -1.74 -14.54
CA PRO A 188 21.20 -2.66 -13.41
C PRO A 188 20.53 -2.07 -12.16
N ASP A 189 20.77 -0.79 -11.85
CA ASP A 189 20.12 -0.15 -10.69
C ASP A 189 18.63 0.08 -10.89
N LEU A 190 18.18 0.37 -12.11
CA LEU A 190 16.74 0.48 -12.40
C LEU A 190 16.07 -0.87 -12.20
N THR A 191 16.70 -1.94 -12.69
CA THR A 191 16.23 -3.31 -12.49
C THR A 191 16.16 -3.64 -11.00
N PHE A 192 17.22 -3.37 -10.24
CA PHE A 192 17.26 -3.61 -8.80
C PHE A 192 16.17 -2.87 -8.02
N ILE A 193 15.95 -1.58 -8.33
CA ILE A 193 14.89 -0.78 -7.71
C ILE A 193 13.51 -1.40 -7.99
N LYS A 194 13.24 -1.77 -9.24
CA LYS A 194 11.97 -2.35 -9.67
C LYS A 194 11.73 -3.73 -9.03
N GLU A 195 12.77 -4.55 -8.94
CA GLU A 195 12.72 -5.86 -8.28
C GLU A 195 12.44 -5.74 -6.77
N MET A 196 12.87 -4.67 -6.10
CA MET A 196 12.51 -4.40 -4.70
C MET A 196 11.08 -3.90 -4.53
N ILE A 197 10.54 -3.15 -5.49
CA ILE A 197 9.15 -2.67 -5.48
C ILE A 197 8.18 -3.84 -5.71
N LYS A 198 8.47 -4.66 -6.71
CA LYS A 198 7.68 -5.84 -7.05
C LYS A 198 8.57 -7.10 -7.15
N PRO A 199 8.94 -7.70 -6.01
CA PRO A 199 9.75 -8.90 -5.99
C PRO A 199 9.06 -10.06 -6.69
N LEU A 200 9.87 -10.91 -7.33
CA LEU A 200 9.41 -12.14 -7.95
C LEU A 200 8.91 -13.09 -6.85
N LYS A 201 7.83 -13.81 -7.13
CA LYS A 201 7.37 -14.86 -6.22
C LYS A 201 8.41 -15.99 -6.25
N SER A 202 9.12 -16.19 -5.15
CA SER A 202 9.91 -17.39 -4.92
C SER A 202 8.97 -18.54 -4.55
N ASP A 203 8.15 -18.97 -5.49
CA ASP A 203 7.49 -20.26 -5.39
C ASP A 203 8.60 -21.28 -5.71
N ASP A 204 9.11 -21.93 -4.66
CA ASP A 204 10.07 -23.05 -4.62
C ASP A 204 11.54 -22.72 -4.26
N ALA A 205 12.02 -23.47 -3.27
CA ALA A 205 13.36 -23.41 -2.68
C ALA A 205 14.45 -24.09 -3.53
N GLU A 206 14.11 -24.53 -4.75
CA GLU A 206 15.03 -25.17 -5.70
C GLU A 206 15.51 -24.21 -6.81
N VAL A 207 15.08 -22.95 -6.80
CA VAL A 207 15.32 -22.02 -7.91
C VAL A 207 16.65 -21.28 -7.74
N LEU A 208 17.45 -21.31 -8.82
CA LEU A 208 18.58 -20.43 -9.12
C LEU A 208 18.25 -18.97 -8.71
N TRP A 209 19.23 -18.19 -8.27
CA TRP A 209 19.04 -16.77 -7.94
C TRP A 209 18.24 -16.03 -9.05
N PRO A 210 17.01 -15.53 -8.77
CA PRO A 210 16.08 -15.12 -9.82
C PRO A 210 16.19 -13.63 -10.20
N TYR A 211 17.04 -12.87 -9.50
CA TYR A 211 17.16 -11.43 -9.68
C TYR A 211 18.39 -11.07 -10.49
N GLU A 212 18.27 -10.01 -11.27
CA GLU A 212 19.34 -9.51 -12.15
C GLU A 212 20.00 -8.25 -11.60
N GLY A 213 19.26 -7.42 -10.85
CA GLY A 213 19.73 -6.11 -10.41
C GLY A 213 20.90 -6.17 -9.42
N ARG A 214 20.95 -7.23 -8.60
CA ARG A 214 22.05 -7.56 -7.70
C ARG A 214 22.21 -9.07 -7.61
N ASP A 215 23.43 -9.50 -7.30
CA ASP A 215 23.74 -10.91 -7.06
C ASP A 215 23.16 -11.45 -5.75
N GLU A 216 23.23 -12.77 -5.57
CA GLU A 216 22.72 -13.47 -4.38
C GLU A 216 23.44 -13.07 -3.09
N ASN A 217 24.66 -12.55 -3.15
CA ASN A 217 25.40 -12.12 -1.96
C ASN A 217 24.78 -10.85 -1.32
N LYS A 218 23.91 -10.15 -2.07
CA LYS A 218 23.10 -8.99 -1.64
C LYS A 218 21.61 -9.32 -1.45
N SER A 219 21.24 -10.59 -1.40
CA SER A 219 19.85 -11.06 -1.27
C SER A 219 19.04 -10.38 -0.17
N PHE A 220 19.65 -10.16 1.00
CA PHE A 220 19.03 -9.45 2.13
C PHE A 220 18.51 -8.03 1.82
N LEU A 221 19.01 -7.35 0.77
CA LEU A 221 18.51 -6.02 0.41
C LEU A 221 17.07 -6.05 -0.14
N TYR A 222 16.69 -7.15 -0.81
CA TYR A 222 15.34 -7.36 -1.34
C TYR A 222 14.29 -7.57 -0.23
N GLU A 223 14.73 -7.79 1.01
CA GLU A 223 13.86 -7.97 2.17
C GLU A 223 13.49 -6.65 2.86
N ILE A 224 14.07 -5.51 2.43
CA ILE A 224 13.90 -4.22 3.11
C ILE A 224 12.57 -3.56 2.75
N VAL A 225 12.27 -3.42 1.45
CA VAL A 225 11.15 -2.60 0.95
C VAL A 225 9.86 -3.40 0.84
N SER A 226 9.90 -4.59 0.24
CA SER A 226 8.75 -5.46 0.04
C SER A 226 9.17 -6.91 0.29
N ASN A 227 8.91 -7.43 1.49
CA ASN A 227 9.39 -8.75 1.86
C ASN A 227 8.35 -9.83 1.53
N LYS A 228 8.52 -10.53 0.40
CA LYS A 228 7.58 -11.61 0.01
C LYS A 228 7.73 -12.91 0.82
N GLN A 229 8.83 -13.09 1.55
CA GLN A 229 9.09 -14.31 2.33
C GLN A 229 8.27 -14.36 3.63
N ASN A 230 8.17 -13.24 4.35
CA ASN A 230 7.47 -13.19 5.64
C ASN A 230 6.64 -11.90 5.84
N GLY A 231 6.74 -10.93 4.93
CA GLY A 231 6.03 -9.66 5.04
C GLY A 231 6.58 -8.73 6.12
N ILE A 232 7.80 -8.91 6.63
CA ILE A 232 8.47 -7.97 7.54
C ILE A 232 9.31 -7.02 6.71
N ASP A 233 8.80 -5.80 6.48
CA ASP A 233 9.41 -4.77 5.63
C ASP A 233 9.09 -3.36 6.15
N VAL A 234 9.85 -2.37 5.67
CA VAL A 234 9.78 -0.99 6.16
C VAL A 234 8.50 -0.25 5.75
N ASP A 235 7.80 -0.72 4.72
CA ASP A 235 6.45 -0.24 4.36
C ASP A 235 5.51 -0.36 5.57
N LYS A 236 5.45 -1.56 6.16
CA LYS A 236 4.66 -1.82 7.38
C LYS A 236 5.08 -1.00 8.56
N PHE A 237 6.38 -0.77 8.71
CA PHE A 237 6.91 -0.02 9.84
C PHE A 237 6.40 1.42 9.82
N ASP A 238 6.39 2.05 8.64
CA ASP A 238 5.84 3.39 8.47
C ASP A 238 4.33 3.39 8.67
N TYR A 239 3.58 2.58 7.90
CA TYR A 239 2.12 2.72 7.94
C TYR A 239 1.52 2.31 9.28
N PHE A 240 2.12 1.39 10.05
CA PHE A 240 1.65 1.12 11.41
C PHE A 240 1.76 2.36 12.29
N ALA A 241 2.91 3.03 12.28
CA ALA A 241 3.11 4.22 13.10
C ALA A 241 2.23 5.39 12.60
N ARG A 242 2.21 5.61 11.29
CA ARG A 242 1.48 6.71 10.65
C ARG A 242 -0.03 6.55 10.74
N ASP A 243 -0.56 5.37 10.43
CA ASP A 243 -2.00 5.13 10.50
C ASP A 243 -2.47 5.17 11.95
N CYS A 244 -1.72 4.59 12.90
CA CYS A 244 -2.03 4.69 14.32
C CYS A 244 -2.13 6.14 14.79
N HIS A 245 -1.15 6.98 14.42
CA HIS A 245 -1.15 8.42 14.74
C HIS A 245 -2.42 9.11 14.23
N HIS A 246 -2.75 8.93 12.95
CA HIS A 246 -3.89 9.59 12.30
C HIS A 246 -5.25 9.01 12.69
N LEU A 247 -5.32 7.71 13.03
CA LEU A 247 -6.54 7.04 13.47
C LEU A 247 -6.82 7.21 14.97
N GLY A 248 -5.86 7.71 15.76
CA GLY A 248 -5.96 7.73 17.22
C GLY A 248 -5.92 6.32 17.84
N ILE A 249 -5.26 5.38 17.18
CA ILE A 249 -5.04 4.01 17.66
C ILE A 249 -3.59 3.93 18.17
N ARG A 250 -3.34 3.15 19.23
CA ARG A 250 -1.96 2.95 19.70
C ARG A 250 -1.23 1.93 18.81
N ASN A 251 -0.04 2.30 18.34
CA ASN A 251 0.89 1.37 17.71
C ASN A 251 1.66 0.62 18.82
N ASN A 252 1.64 -0.71 18.79
CA ASN A 252 2.36 -1.55 19.76
C ASN A 252 3.69 -2.08 19.21
N PHE A 253 4.00 -1.84 17.93
CA PHE A 253 5.23 -2.30 17.30
C PHE A 253 6.30 -1.21 17.29
N ASP A 254 7.47 -1.52 17.85
CA ASP A 254 8.64 -0.65 17.85
C ASP A 254 9.62 -1.04 16.72
N HIS A 255 9.53 -0.32 15.61
CA HIS A 255 10.37 -0.54 14.44
C HIS A 255 11.81 -0.07 14.64
N GLN A 256 12.04 0.96 15.45
CA GLN A 256 13.40 1.45 15.73
C GLN A 256 14.18 0.38 16.48
N ARG A 257 13.53 -0.25 17.46
CA ARG A 257 14.08 -1.41 18.17
C ARG A 257 14.36 -2.58 17.22
N PHE A 258 13.46 -2.89 16.29
CA PHE A 258 13.70 -3.94 15.28
C PHE A 258 14.97 -3.64 14.46
N ILE A 259 15.11 -2.42 13.91
CA ILE A 259 16.28 -2.01 13.13
C ILE A 259 17.57 -2.11 13.95
N MET A 260 17.51 -1.72 15.24
CA MET A 260 18.64 -1.88 16.17
C MET A 260 19.03 -3.34 16.44
N PHE A 261 18.13 -4.30 16.28
CA PHE A 261 18.42 -5.72 16.45
C PHE A 261 18.51 -6.52 15.14
N ALA A 262 18.35 -5.88 13.99
CA ALA A 262 18.56 -6.52 12.70
C ALA A 262 20.06 -6.82 12.46
N ARG A 263 20.33 -8.00 11.89
CA ARG A 263 21.62 -8.47 11.36
C ARG A 263 21.37 -9.29 10.10
N VAL A 264 22.41 -9.56 9.33
CA VAL A 264 22.39 -10.49 8.21
C VAL A 264 23.16 -11.75 8.58
N CYS A 265 22.57 -12.91 8.31
CA CYS A 265 23.20 -14.22 8.47
C CYS A 265 23.08 -15.03 7.19
N ASP A 266 23.99 -15.98 6.99
CA ASP A 266 23.94 -16.94 5.90
C ASP A 266 22.98 -18.09 6.27
N VAL A 267 22.05 -18.40 5.38
CA VAL A 267 21.17 -19.56 5.46
C VAL A 267 21.24 -20.30 4.14
N ASN A 268 21.88 -21.46 4.13
CA ASN A 268 22.04 -22.31 2.95
C ASN A 268 22.68 -21.57 1.75
N GLY A 269 23.67 -20.71 1.99
CA GLY A 269 24.39 -19.96 0.96
C GLY A 269 23.73 -18.64 0.55
N ARG A 270 22.54 -18.33 1.09
CA ARG A 270 21.83 -17.06 0.85
C ARG A 270 21.84 -16.20 2.10
N LYS A 271 22.04 -14.90 1.94
CA LYS A 271 22.09 -13.95 3.05
C LYS A 271 20.70 -13.40 3.36
N HIS A 272 20.25 -13.54 4.60
CA HIS A 272 18.92 -13.11 5.04
C HIS A 272 19.00 -12.13 6.22
N ILE A 273 18.07 -11.18 6.29
CA ILE A 273 17.85 -10.36 7.47
C ILE A 273 17.30 -11.25 8.59
N CYS A 274 18.03 -11.30 9.69
CA CYS A 274 17.71 -12.03 10.90
C CYS A 274 17.42 -11.06 12.04
N SER A 275 16.39 -11.35 12.83
CA SER A 275 16.08 -10.60 14.05
C SER A 275 16.72 -11.24 15.27
N ARG A 276 16.86 -10.49 16.35
CA ARG A 276 17.37 -11.07 17.60
C ARG A 276 16.30 -11.98 18.24
N ASP A 277 16.69 -13.13 18.76
CA ASP A 277 15.82 -14.11 19.44
C ASP A 277 14.74 -13.51 20.35
N LYS A 278 15.13 -12.58 21.23
CA LYS A 278 14.22 -11.90 22.16
C LYS A 278 13.17 -10.98 21.51
N GLU A 279 13.31 -10.65 20.23
CA GLU A 279 12.39 -9.79 19.48
C GLU A 279 11.21 -10.56 18.88
N VAL A 280 11.15 -11.90 19.05
CA VAL A 280 10.05 -12.71 18.53
C VAL A 280 8.68 -12.23 19.02
N ALA A 281 8.57 -11.77 20.27
CA ALA A 281 7.33 -11.20 20.80
C ALA A 281 6.97 -9.87 20.10
N ASN A 282 7.94 -8.98 19.88
CA ASN A 282 7.75 -7.72 19.14
C ASN A 282 7.26 -7.98 17.71
N LEU A 283 7.75 -9.05 17.05
CA LEU A 283 7.26 -9.44 15.73
C LEU A 283 5.83 -9.99 15.76
N TYR A 284 5.44 -10.76 16.79
CA TYR A 284 4.03 -11.13 16.94
C TYR A 284 3.14 -9.89 17.22
N ASP A 285 3.63 -8.92 18.00
CA ASP A 285 2.94 -7.65 18.24
C ASP A 285 2.78 -6.82 16.95
N MET A 286 3.74 -6.92 16.03
CA MET A 286 3.66 -6.34 14.69
C MET A 286 2.45 -6.88 13.91
N PHE A 287 2.33 -8.21 13.79
CA PHE A 287 1.21 -8.81 13.06
C PHE A 287 -0.13 -8.67 13.81
N HIS A 288 -0.10 -8.63 15.14
CA HIS A 288 -1.26 -8.28 15.93
C HIS A 288 -1.74 -6.84 15.64
N THR A 289 -0.80 -5.89 15.56
CA THR A 289 -1.08 -4.49 15.20
C THR A 289 -1.69 -4.41 13.80
N ARG A 290 -1.13 -5.13 12.82
CA ARG A 290 -1.71 -5.26 11.48
C ARG A 290 -3.16 -5.72 11.53
N ASN A 291 -3.44 -6.84 12.20
CA ASN A 291 -4.80 -7.37 12.30
C ASN A 291 -5.75 -6.38 13.01
N SER A 292 -5.27 -5.71 14.06
CA SER A 292 -6.03 -4.67 14.78
C SER A 292 -6.42 -3.51 13.87
N LEU A 293 -5.48 -2.98 13.08
CA LEU A 293 -5.72 -1.90 12.12
C LEU A 293 -6.68 -2.32 11.00
N HIS A 294 -6.49 -3.52 10.44
CA HIS A 294 -7.42 -4.08 9.45
C HIS A 294 -8.83 -4.20 10.01
N ARG A 295 -9.01 -4.78 11.20
CA ARG A 295 -10.32 -5.00 11.80
C ARG A 295 -11.02 -3.71 12.21
N ARG A 296 -10.28 -2.76 12.80
CA ARG A 296 -10.85 -1.52 13.38
C ARG A 296 -11.01 -0.41 12.36
N ALA A 297 -10.12 -0.29 11.38
CA ALA A 297 -10.08 0.84 10.45
C ALA A 297 -10.25 0.40 8.99
N TYR A 298 -9.29 -0.31 8.41
CA TYR A 298 -9.24 -0.55 6.96
C TYR A 298 -10.45 -1.35 6.44
N GLN A 299 -10.91 -2.30 7.26
CA GLN A 299 -12.08 -3.12 7.00
C GLN A 299 -13.23 -2.74 7.92
N HIS A 300 -13.31 -1.49 8.38
CA HIS A 300 -14.48 -1.03 9.13
C HIS A 300 -15.74 -1.09 8.24
N ARG A 301 -16.86 -1.56 8.78
CA ARG A 301 -18.11 -1.80 8.02
C ARG A 301 -18.62 -0.54 7.29
N VAL A 302 -18.53 0.63 7.93
CA VAL A 302 -18.95 1.89 7.31
C VAL A 302 -17.95 2.33 6.23
N THR A 303 -16.65 2.12 6.45
CA THR A 303 -15.61 2.40 5.45
C THR A 303 -15.88 1.59 4.19
N LYS A 304 -16.13 0.28 4.33
CA LYS A 304 -16.48 -0.59 3.20
C LYS A 304 -17.74 -0.13 2.48
N SER A 305 -18.77 0.32 3.21
CA SER A 305 -19.95 0.90 2.58
C SER A 305 -19.62 2.13 1.73
N VAL A 306 -18.81 3.05 2.25
CA VAL A 306 -18.40 4.25 1.50
C VAL A 306 -17.57 3.86 0.27
N GLU A 307 -16.62 2.95 0.41
CA GLU A 307 -15.79 2.49 -0.71
C GLU A 307 -16.63 1.81 -1.81
N ILE A 308 -17.63 1.00 -1.43
CA ILE A 308 -18.57 0.40 -2.38
C ILE A 308 -19.34 1.49 -3.13
N MET A 309 -19.80 2.54 -2.44
CA MET A 309 -20.52 3.66 -3.08
C MET A 309 -19.60 4.47 -4.01
N ILE A 310 -18.37 4.78 -3.59
CA ILE A 310 -17.38 5.46 -4.44
C ILE A 310 -17.11 4.60 -5.68
N LYS A 311 -16.89 3.28 -5.52
CA LYS A 311 -16.71 2.36 -6.64
C LYS A 311 -17.92 2.38 -7.59
N ASP A 312 -19.14 2.27 -7.09
CA ASP A 312 -20.36 2.34 -7.91
C ASP A 312 -20.47 3.68 -8.67
N ALA A 313 -20.08 4.80 -8.04
CA ALA A 313 -20.05 6.11 -8.69
C ALA A 313 -18.98 6.19 -9.79
N LEU A 314 -17.76 5.71 -9.53
CA LEU A 314 -16.67 5.69 -10.51
C LEU A 314 -17.02 4.81 -11.72
N LEU A 315 -17.66 3.66 -11.51
CA LEU A 315 -18.12 2.79 -12.61
C LEU A 315 -19.14 3.49 -13.51
N LYS A 316 -20.06 4.27 -12.91
CA LYS A 316 -21.05 5.06 -13.66
C LYS A 316 -20.44 6.27 -14.36
N ALA A 317 -19.34 6.81 -13.83
CA ALA A 317 -18.63 7.95 -14.39
C ALA A 317 -17.57 7.56 -15.44
N ASP A 318 -17.19 6.29 -15.53
CA ASP A 318 -16.02 5.80 -16.25
C ASP A 318 -15.91 6.36 -17.67
N GLN A 319 -16.94 6.15 -18.49
CA GLN A 319 -16.95 6.53 -19.91
C GLN A 319 -17.02 8.04 -20.16
N TYR A 320 -17.38 8.83 -19.15
CA TYR A 320 -17.67 10.26 -19.29
C TYR A 320 -16.55 11.14 -18.72
N ILE A 321 -15.80 10.63 -17.74
CA ILE A 321 -14.64 11.31 -17.19
C ILE A 321 -13.41 10.94 -18.01
N LEU A 322 -13.08 11.81 -18.96
CA LEU A 322 -11.92 11.66 -19.82
C LEU A 322 -10.70 12.36 -19.25
N THR A 323 -9.55 11.71 -19.35
CA THR A 323 -8.25 12.23 -18.93
C THR A 323 -7.30 12.22 -20.12
N LYS A 324 -6.66 13.35 -20.38
CA LYS A 324 -5.71 13.50 -21.48
C LYS A 324 -4.40 12.78 -21.13
N GLY A 325 -4.01 11.81 -21.94
CA GLY A 325 -2.73 11.11 -21.89
C GLY A 325 -1.77 11.53 -22.99
N SER A 326 -0.78 10.68 -23.24
CA SER A 326 0.28 10.91 -24.22
C SER A 326 -0.27 11.14 -25.62
N GLY A 327 0.38 12.04 -26.37
CA GLY A 327 -0.04 12.41 -27.73
C GLY A 327 -1.41 13.09 -27.81
N GLY A 328 -1.99 13.47 -26.67
CA GLY A 328 -3.32 14.09 -26.60
C GLY A 328 -4.49 13.11 -26.62
N THR A 329 -4.23 11.81 -26.48
CA THR A 329 -5.26 10.77 -26.41
C THR A 329 -6.16 10.98 -25.18
N MET A 330 -7.46 10.86 -25.34
CA MET A 330 -8.42 10.95 -24.23
C MET A 330 -8.80 9.57 -23.74
N LEU A 331 -8.54 9.27 -22.47
CA LEU A 331 -8.78 7.96 -21.85
C LEU A 331 -9.82 8.06 -20.74
N CYS A 332 -10.74 7.10 -20.66
CA CYS A 332 -11.66 6.92 -19.54
C CYS A 332 -10.92 6.50 -18.25
N LEU A 333 -11.61 6.52 -17.10
CA LEU A 333 -10.99 6.21 -15.79
C LEU A 333 -10.32 4.83 -15.76
N SER A 334 -10.99 3.82 -16.30
CA SER A 334 -10.54 2.42 -16.35
C SER A 334 -9.35 2.20 -17.28
N LYS A 335 -9.21 3.02 -18.32
CA LYS A 335 -8.11 2.94 -19.31
C LYS A 335 -6.99 3.92 -19.05
N ALA A 336 -7.15 4.92 -18.19
CA ALA A 336 -6.08 5.84 -17.82
C ALA A 336 -4.84 5.14 -17.24
N LYS A 337 -4.99 3.94 -16.65
CA LYS A 337 -3.86 3.12 -16.15
C LYS A 337 -2.91 2.61 -17.25
N THR A 338 -3.32 2.64 -18.52
CA THR A 338 -2.48 2.18 -19.64
C THR A 338 -1.59 3.28 -20.21
N ASP A 339 -1.64 4.49 -19.66
CA ASP A 339 -0.85 5.65 -20.10
C ASP A 339 -0.44 6.45 -18.87
N MET A 340 0.85 6.46 -18.54
CA MET A 340 1.34 7.07 -17.30
C MET A 340 1.18 8.60 -17.28
N GLU A 341 1.06 9.28 -18.43
CA GLU A 341 0.76 10.72 -18.45
C GLU A 341 -0.69 10.99 -18.03
N ALA A 342 -1.64 10.16 -18.47
CA ALA A 342 -3.02 10.18 -18.01
C ALA A 342 -3.12 9.73 -16.54
N TYR A 343 -2.45 8.63 -16.18
CA TYR A 343 -2.45 8.08 -14.83
C TYR A 343 -1.88 9.07 -13.80
N THR A 344 -0.89 9.88 -14.19
CA THR A 344 -0.33 10.96 -13.36
C THR A 344 -1.42 11.95 -12.91
N LYS A 345 -2.45 12.17 -13.75
CA LYS A 345 -3.55 13.11 -13.48
C LYS A 345 -4.73 12.46 -12.76
N LEU A 346 -4.73 11.13 -12.62
CA LEU A 346 -5.81 10.36 -12.02
C LEU A 346 -5.62 10.25 -10.50
N THR A 347 -6.32 11.08 -9.72
CA THR A 347 -6.21 11.17 -8.24
C THR A 347 -7.59 11.21 -7.57
N ASP A 348 -7.66 11.38 -6.25
CA ASP A 348 -8.94 11.48 -5.52
C ASP A 348 -9.81 12.67 -5.98
N GLN A 349 -9.20 13.64 -6.67
CA GLN A 349 -9.90 14.78 -7.30
C GLN A 349 -10.98 14.35 -8.31
N MET A 350 -11.02 13.07 -8.74
CA MET A 350 -12.11 12.55 -9.56
C MET A 350 -13.49 12.71 -8.88
N ILE A 351 -13.57 12.67 -7.54
CA ILE A 351 -14.84 12.94 -6.84
C ILE A 351 -15.35 14.34 -7.15
N GLU A 352 -14.49 15.35 -7.06
CA GLU A 352 -14.87 16.75 -7.33
C GLU A 352 -15.29 16.93 -8.79
N ARG A 353 -14.60 16.28 -9.73
CA ARG A 353 -14.97 16.31 -11.16
C ARG A 353 -16.36 15.71 -11.44
N ILE A 354 -16.79 14.74 -10.64
CA ILE A 354 -18.12 14.12 -10.77
C ILE A 354 -19.19 14.96 -10.04
N LEU A 355 -18.86 15.51 -8.87
CA LEU A 355 -19.78 16.34 -8.08
C LEU A 355 -20.06 17.70 -8.74
N HIS A 356 -19.03 18.29 -9.35
CA HIS A 356 -19.04 19.63 -9.92
C HIS A 356 -18.54 19.62 -11.37
N PRO A 357 -19.31 19.02 -12.30
CA PRO A 357 -18.94 19.03 -13.72
C PRO A 357 -18.92 20.48 -14.25
N CYS A 358 -17.98 20.80 -15.14
CA CYS A 358 -17.93 22.12 -15.79
C CYS A 358 -19.25 22.41 -16.54
N SER A 359 -19.77 23.62 -16.36
CA SER A 359 -21.08 24.12 -16.79
C SER A 359 -21.23 24.34 -18.31
N CYS A 360 -20.75 23.41 -19.14
CA CYS A 360 -20.80 23.55 -20.60
C CYS A 360 -21.94 22.75 -21.27
N SER A 361 -22.82 22.10 -20.50
CA SER A 361 -23.93 21.31 -21.03
C SER A 361 -25.26 22.07 -20.91
N ASN A 362 -25.99 22.19 -22.03
CA ASN A 362 -27.34 22.77 -22.12
C ASN A 362 -28.28 22.25 -21.01
N GLU A 363 -29.05 23.17 -20.41
CA GLU A 363 -29.95 22.94 -19.26
C GLU A 363 -31.07 21.88 -19.47
N PHE A 364 -31.23 21.36 -20.68
CA PHE A 364 -32.37 20.50 -21.06
C PHE A 364 -32.04 19.00 -21.20
N THR A 365 -30.78 18.58 -21.06
CA THR A 365 -30.38 17.16 -21.10
C THR A 365 -29.85 16.70 -19.75
N PRO A 366 -30.35 15.58 -19.18
CA PRO A 366 -29.78 15.00 -17.98
C PRO A 366 -28.29 14.72 -18.20
N SER A 367 -27.45 15.19 -17.26
CA SER A 367 -26.02 14.93 -17.33
C SER A 367 -25.77 13.41 -17.33
N PRO A 368 -24.91 12.87 -18.21
CA PRO A 368 -24.55 11.45 -18.15
C PRO A 368 -23.88 11.06 -16.82
N LEU A 369 -23.42 12.04 -16.04
CA LEU A 369 -22.84 11.84 -14.71
C LEU A 369 -23.88 11.87 -13.58
N GLU A 370 -25.17 12.07 -13.86
CA GLU A 370 -26.18 12.31 -12.84
C GLU A 370 -26.27 11.19 -11.81
N GLU A 371 -26.30 9.93 -12.25
CA GLU A 371 -26.37 8.80 -11.32
C GLU A 371 -25.11 8.68 -10.45
N ALA A 372 -23.93 8.92 -11.02
CA ALA A 372 -22.67 8.93 -10.27
C ALA A 372 -22.67 10.07 -9.24
N ARG A 373 -23.11 11.26 -9.65
CA ARG A 373 -23.24 12.46 -8.82
C ARG A 373 -24.20 12.23 -7.65
N MET A 374 -25.37 11.64 -7.90
CA MET A 374 -26.33 11.29 -6.85
C MET A 374 -25.73 10.34 -5.80
N ILE A 375 -24.95 9.34 -6.22
CA ILE A 375 -24.30 8.43 -5.27
C ILE A 375 -23.29 9.18 -4.40
N LEU A 376 -22.45 10.05 -4.97
CA LEU A 376 -21.48 10.83 -4.20
C LEU A 376 -22.16 11.84 -3.27
N GLN A 377 -23.25 12.49 -3.70
CA GLN A 377 -24.04 13.40 -2.86
C GLN A 377 -24.62 12.67 -1.64
N ARG A 378 -25.09 11.42 -1.82
CA ARG A 378 -25.53 10.57 -0.72
C ARG A 378 -24.40 10.28 0.28
N ILE A 379 -23.16 10.09 -0.19
CA ILE A 379 -22.00 9.96 0.72
C ILE A 379 -21.83 11.25 1.54
N MET A 380 -21.88 12.42 0.88
CA MET A 380 -21.71 13.72 1.53
C MET A 380 -22.82 14.03 2.55
N SER A 381 -24.06 13.62 2.29
CA SER A 381 -25.20 13.77 3.20
C SER A 381 -25.36 12.62 4.20
N ARG A 382 -24.44 11.67 4.20
CA ARG A 382 -24.42 10.47 5.06
C ARG A 382 -25.58 9.49 4.86
N ASP A 383 -26.27 9.56 3.72
CA ASP A 383 -27.20 8.53 3.26
C ASP A 383 -26.44 7.34 2.63
N LEU A 384 -25.78 6.55 3.47
CA LEU A 384 -24.93 5.45 3.03
C LEU A 384 -25.73 4.17 2.73
N TYR A 385 -25.11 3.24 1.99
CA TYR A 385 -25.60 1.87 1.94
C TYR A 385 -25.65 1.27 3.36
N GLN A 386 -26.79 0.67 3.70
CA GLN A 386 -27.09 0.27 5.07
C GLN A 386 -26.52 -1.11 5.37
N PHE A 387 -25.81 -1.24 6.48
CA PHE A 387 -25.27 -2.52 6.93
C PHE A 387 -26.41 -3.46 7.38
N VAL A 388 -26.48 -4.63 6.77
CA VAL A 388 -27.47 -5.66 7.06
C VAL A 388 -26.95 -6.57 8.19
N GLY A 389 -25.74 -7.11 8.03
CA GLY A 389 -25.14 -8.00 9.01
C GLY A 389 -23.80 -8.56 8.54
N GLU A 390 -23.12 -9.27 9.45
CA GLU A 390 -21.89 -10.00 9.15
C GLU A 390 -21.87 -11.39 9.78
N THR A 391 -21.11 -12.29 9.16
CA THR A 391 -20.89 -13.64 9.65
C THR A 391 -19.51 -14.17 9.26
N LYS A 392 -18.99 -15.12 10.03
CA LYS A 392 -17.71 -15.77 9.76
C LYS A 392 -17.90 -17.00 8.90
N VAL A 393 -17.09 -17.13 7.86
CA VAL A 393 -17.19 -18.26 6.92
C VAL A 393 -16.24 -19.38 7.37
N CYS A 394 -16.79 -20.52 7.78
CA CYS A 394 -16.03 -21.66 8.30
C CYS A 394 -15.23 -22.43 7.22
N ASN A 395 -15.56 -22.26 5.93
CA ASN A 395 -15.00 -23.09 4.85
C ASN A 395 -13.96 -22.34 4.00
N GLN A 396 -12.71 -22.84 3.95
CA GLN A 396 -11.60 -22.20 3.24
C GLN A 396 -11.83 -22.05 1.72
N GLY A 397 -12.66 -22.93 1.13
CA GLY A 397 -13.01 -22.92 -0.30
C GLY A 397 -14.06 -21.89 -0.76
N TRP A 398 -14.63 -21.09 0.14
CA TRP A 398 -15.64 -20.10 -0.23
C TRP A 398 -15.01 -18.92 -0.98
N THR A 399 -15.35 -18.77 -2.26
CA THR A 399 -14.98 -17.64 -3.13
C THR A 399 -16.23 -16.79 -3.36
N GLY A 400 -16.35 -15.70 -2.58
CA GLY A 400 -17.58 -14.92 -2.40
C GLY A 400 -18.17 -14.19 -3.61
N THR A 401 -17.66 -14.39 -4.82
CA THR A 401 -18.13 -13.67 -6.01
C THR A 401 -19.22 -14.41 -6.80
N LYS A 402 -19.35 -15.73 -6.67
CA LYS A 402 -20.26 -16.50 -7.56
C LYS A 402 -21.68 -16.72 -7.05
N ILE A 403 -22.06 -16.29 -5.84
CA ILE A 403 -23.25 -16.90 -5.22
C ILE A 403 -24.18 -16.02 -4.38
N TRP A 404 -24.01 -14.70 -4.39
CA TRP A 404 -24.90 -13.81 -3.63
C TRP A 404 -26.36 -13.80 -4.11
N PRO A 405 -26.69 -13.92 -5.42
CA PRO A 405 -28.09 -14.14 -5.81
C PRO A 405 -28.51 -15.61 -5.81
N ARG A 406 -27.55 -16.56 -5.92
CA ARG A 406 -27.86 -17.98 -6.21
C ARG A 406 -27.95 -18.88 -4.97
N LEU A 407 -27.22 -18.59 -3.88
CA LEU A 407 -27.19 -19.46 -2.68
C LEU A 407 -28.16 -18.99 -1.59
N PHE A 408 -28.52 -17.71 -1.58
CA PHE A 408 -29.27 -17.09 -0.49
C PHE A 408 -30.77 -17.26 -0.54
N TRP A 409 -31.31 -17.90 -1.58
CA TRP A 409 -32.74 -18.06 -1.70
C TRP A 409 -33.18 -19.51 -1.56
N PRO A 410 -33.57 -19.95 -0.35
CA PRO A 410 -34.19 -21.24 -0.16
C PRO A 410 -35.40 -21.36 -1.09
N THR A 411 -35.40 -22.43 -1.87
CA THR A 411 -36.58 -22.90 -2.61
C THR A 411 -37.74 -23.27 -1.66
N HIS A 412 -37.50 -23.33 -0.34
CA HIS A 412 -38.38 -23.98 0.61
C HIS A 412 -39.26 -23.08 1.50
N SER A 413 -39.04 -21.76 1.58
CA SER A 413 -39.94 -20.90 2.38
C SER A 413 -41.07 -20.30 1.52
N LYS A 414 -42.31 -20.72 1.79
CA LYS A 414 -43.53 -20.23 1.11
C LYS A 414 -43.88 -18.77 1.46
N HIS A 415 -43.41 -18.28 2.62
CA HIS A 415 -43.73 -16.93 3.12
C HIS A 415 -42.96 -15.81 2.41
N ILE A 416 -41.82 -16.11 1.78
CA ILE A 416 -40.94 -15.08 1.21
C ILE A 416 -41.04 -15.07 -0.33
N LYS A 417 -42.21 -15.32 -0.92
CA LYS A 417 -42.37 -15.33 -2.40
C LYS A 417 -42.54 -13.94 -3.04
N CYS A 418 -43.01 -12.94 -2.30
CA CYS A 418 -43.39 -11.64 -2.89
C CYS A 418 -42.21 -10.64 -3.04
N HIS A 419 -41.14 -10.77 -2.25
CA HIS A 419 -40.05 -9.76 -2.20
C HIS A 419 -38.71 -10.19 -2.87
N LYS A 420 -38.65 -11.37 -3.51
CA LYS A 420 -37.40 -12.01 -3.99
C LYS A 420 -36.61 -11.21 -5.03
N SER A 421 -37.29 -10.62 -6.02
CA SER A 421 -36.65 -10.00 -7.19
C SER A 421 -36.17 -8.57 -6.93
N HIS A 422 -36.77 -7.88 -5.95
CA HIS A 422 -36.44 -6.50 -5.61
C HIS A 422 -35.28 -6.42 -4.61
N ILE A 423 -35.31 -7.25 -3.56
CA ILE A 423 -34.27 -7.26 -2.51
C ILE A 423 -32.92 -7.76 -3.04
N SER A 424 -32.91 -8.75 -3.95
CA SER A 424 -31.68 -9.25 -4.57
C SER A 424 -30.96 -8.22 -5.46
N LYS A 425 -31.71 -7.32 -6.11
CA LYS A 425 -31.16 -6.19 -6.87
C LYS A 425 -30.63 -5.06 -5.98
N LEU A 426 -31.14 -4.97 -4.75
CA LEU A 426 -30.84 -3.90 -3.79
C LEU A 426 -29.80 -4.30 -2.74
N SER A 427 -29.37 -5.56 -2.69
CA SER A 427 -28.45 -6.05 -1.65
C SER A 427 -27.11 -6.45 -2.24
N LEU A 428 -26.03 -6.04 -1.57
CA LEU A 428 -24.66 -6.31 -1.94
C LEU A 428 -23.97 -7.12 -0.85
N ALA A 429 -23.11 -8.04 -1.24
CA ALA A 429 -22.22 -8.72 -0.31
C ALA A 429 -20.76 -8.53 -0.68
N THR A 430 -19.95 -8.48 0.37
CA THR A 430 -18.50 -8.40 0.27
C THR A 430 -17.88 -9.42 1.22
N VAL A 431 -16.78 -10.03 0.78
CA VAL A 431 -15.99 -10.93 1.62
C VAL A 431 -14.70 -10.22 1.98
N VAL A 432 -14.50 -10.04 3.27
CA VAL A 432 -13.28 -9.51 3.84
C VAL A 432 -12.43 -10.69 4.32
N THR A 433 -11.17 -10.70 3.91
CA THR A 433 -10.18 -11.63 4.46
C THR A 433 -9.29 -10.87 5.41
N LEU A 434 -9.17 -11.35 6.64
CA LEU A 434 -8.22 -10.87 7.64
C LEU A 434 -7.16 -11.94 7.82
N ASP A 435 -5.89 -11.58 7.71
CA ASP A 435 -4.78 -12.51 7.91
C ASP A 435 -3.54 -11.83 8.50
N TYR A 436 -2.47 -12.60 8.71
CA TYR A 436 -1.15 -12.08 9.11
C TYR A 436 -0.24 -11.77 7.90
N GLY A 437 -0.81 -11.57 6.71
CA GLY A 437 -0.08 -11.21 5.49
C GLY A 437 0.36 -12.40 4.63
N MET A 438 0.16 -13.63 5.11
CA MET A 438 0.56 -14.87 4.44
C MET A 438 -0.57 -15.90 4.38
N LYS A 439 -1.82 -15.45 4.13
CA LYS A 439 -3.01 -16.31 4.24
C LYS A 439 -3.02 -16.98 5.62
N ASN A 440 -3.30 -18.28 5.71
CA ASN A 440 -3.36 -19.00 6.98
C ASN A 440 -1.99 -19.51 7.50
N LYS A 441 -0.86 -19.03 6.96
CA LYS A 441 0.48 -19.39 7.43
C LYS A 441 0.93 -18.41 8.53
N ASP A 442 1.65 -18.92 9.53
CA ASP A 442 2.35 -18.07 10.50
C ASP A 442 3.60 -17.46 9.85
N PRO A 443 3.68 -16.13 9.66
CA PRO A 443 4.85 -15.49 9.08
C PRO A 443 6.13 -15.62 9.95
N ILE A 444 5.98 -15.87 11.25
CA ILE A 444 7.14 -16.05 12.14
C ILE A 444 7.87 -17.37 11.84
N ASN A 445 7.17 -18.39 11.34
CA ASN A 445 7.77 -19.67 10.96
C ASN A 445 8.73 -19.57 9.75
N THR A 446 8.62 -18.51 8.95
CA THR A 446 9.55 -18.23 7.83
C THR A 446 10.57 -17.14 8.16
N THR A 447 10.57 -16.64 9.40
CA THR A 447 11.50 -15.63 9.88
C THR A 447 12.74 -16.27 10.51
N TYR A 448 13.90 -15.68 10.24
CA TYR A 448 15.18 -16.11 10.82
C TYR A 448 15.58 -15.26 12.03
N PHE A 449 16.16 -15.93 13.02
CA PHE A 449 16.60 -15.36 14.27
C PHE A 449 18.06 -15.69 14.56
N TYR A 450 18.72 -14.90 15.41
CA TYR A 450 20.04 -15.18 15.94
C TYR A 450 20.09 -14.96 17.47
N THR A 451 21.08 -15.54 18.16
CA THR A 451 21.22 -15.41 19.63
C THR A 451 22.39 -14.50 20.02
N LYS A 452 22.49 -14.09 21.30
CA LYS A 452 23.67 -13.33 21.78
C LYS A 452 24.98 -14.07 21.56
N ALA A 453 24.95 -15.35 21.89
CA ALA A 453 26.13 -16.20 21.91
C ALA A 453 26.60 -16.51 20.49
N LYS A 454 25.65 -16.56 19.54
CA LYS A 454 25.91 -16.93 18.15
C LYS A 454 25.26 -15.93 17.18
N PRO A 455 25.91 -14.77 16.95
CA PRO A 455 25.34 -13.67 16.16
C PRO A 455 25.39 -13.84 14.64
N THR A 456 25.97 -14.95 14.16
CA THR A 456 26.12 -15.30 12.74
C THR A 456 25.38 -16.58 12.37
N GLU A 457 24.86 -17.32 13.34
CA GLU A 457 24.09 -18.54 13.10
C GLU A 457 22.59 -18.22 13.13
N ALA A 458 21.94 -18.39 11.99
CA ALA A 458 20.49 -18.24 11.88
C ALA A 458 19.76 -19.50 12.34
N PHE A 459 18.61 -19.32 12.98
CA PHE A 459 17.70 -20.40 13.31
C PHE A 459 16.24 -19.90 13.25
N LYS A 460 15.29 -20.84 13.33
CA LYS A 460 13.85 -20.53 13.38
C LYS A 460 13.32 -20.76 14.78
N ILE A 461 12.33 -19.95 15.17
CA ILE A 461 11.61 -20.10 16.44
C ILE A 461 10.20 -20.57 16.12
N SER A 462 9.77 -21.68 16.71
CA SER A 462 8.39 -22.16 16.57
C SER A 462 7.47 -21.43 17.55
N ARG A 463 6.19 -21.32 17.20
CA ARG A 463 5.14 -20.72 18.03
C ARG A 463 5.09 -21.33 19.45
N GLU A 464 5.30 -22.64 19.58
CA GLU A 464 5.28 -23.38 20.85
C GLU A 464 6.42 -22.96 21.79
N GLN A 465 7.55 -22.50 21.23
CA GLN A 465 8.67 -21.98 22.00
C GLN A 465 8.41 -20.56 22.53
N VAL A 466 7.44 -19.83 21.94
CA VAL A 466 7.14 -18.45 22.30
C VAL A 466 6.05 -18.37 23.36
N SER A 467 4.83 -18.83 23.03
CA SER A 467 3.71 -18.79 23.96
C SER A 467 2.50 -19.60 23.48
N LYS A 468 1.85 -20.30 24.41
CA LYS A 468 0.57 -21.00 24.17
C LYS A 468 -0.61 -20.05 23.97
N LEU A 469 -0.46 -18.75 24.29
CA LEU A 469 -1.50 -17.72 24.14
C LEU A 469 -1.52 -17.10 22.73
N LEU A 470 -0.61 -17.49 21.85
CA LEU A 470 -0.57 -17.01 20.47
C LEU A 470 -1.71 -17.63 19.62
N PRO A 471 -2.13 -16.95 18.53
CA PRO A 471 -3.16 -17.47 17.63
C PRO A 471 -2.82 -18.87 17.10
N VAL A 472 -3.86 -19.71 16.97
CA VAL A 472 -3.79 -21.02 16.30
C VAL A 472 -4.22 -20.97 14.84
N CYS A 473 -4.91 -19.89 14.44
CA CYS A 473 -5.31 -19.63 13.08
C CYS A 473 -4.84 -18.22 12.69
N PHE A 474 -4.33 -18.09 11.47
CA PHE A 474 -3.69 -16.86 10.97
C PHE A 474 -4.49 -16.20 9.86
N ALA A 475 -5.64 -16.77 9.48
CA ALA A 475 -6.61 -16.16 8.57
C ALA A 475 -8.05 -16.44 9.00
N GLU A 476 -8.92 -15.45 8.79
CA GLU A 476 -10.37 -15.58 8.88
C GLU A 476 -11.04 -14.85 7.71
N LYS A 477 -12.22 -15.33 7.30
CA LYS A 477 -13.05 -14.71 6.28
C LYS A 477 -14.36 -14.24 6.91
N ILE A 478 -14.71 -12.98 6.66
CA ILE A 478 -15.94 -12.34 7.15
C ILE A 478 -16.78 -11.96 5.93
N LEU A 479 -17.98 -12.50 5.86
CA LEU A 479 -19.01 -12.09 4.91
C LEU A 479 -19.77 -10.91 5.50
N ARG A 480 -19.86 -9.81 4.75
CA ARG A 480 -20.66 -8.64 5.11
C ARG A 480 -21.69 -8.33 4.06
N VAL A 481 -22.84 -7.87 4.52
CA VAL A 481 -24.00 -7.63 3.66
C VAL A 481 -24.49 -6.22 3.86
N TYR A 482 -24.80 -5.56 2.75
CA TYR A 482 -25.28 -4.18 2.70
C TYR A 482 -26.53 -4.09 1.84
N CYS A 483 -27.39 -3.12 2.12
CA CYS A 483 -28.57 -2.80 1.33
C CYS A 483 -28.45 -1.37 0.79
N LYS A 484 -28.68 -1.18 -0.51
CA LYS A 484 -28.56 0.14 -1.18
C LYS A 484 -29.66 1.13 -0.79
N ASN A 485 -30.79 0.61 -0.31
CA ASN A 485 -31.99 1.37 0.06
C ASN A 485 -32.43 1.04 1.50
N SER A 486 -32.72 2.07 2.29
CA SER A 486 -33.19 1.97 3.68
C SER A 486 -34.59 1.32 3.79
N ALA A 487 -35.46 1.47 2.79
CA ALA A 487 -36.83 0.96 2.82
C ALA A 487 -36.92 -0.57 2.93
N SER A 488 -35.89 -1.30 2.51
CA SER A 488 -35.85 -2.77 2.54
C SER A 488 -34.94 -3.35 3.64
N LEU A 489 -34.43 -2.52 4.56
CA LEU A 489 -33.43 -2.95 5.54
C LEU A 489 -33.96 -4.03 6.50
N ARG A 490 -35.20 -3.89 6.98
CA ARG A 490 -35.82 -4.86 7.91
C ARG A 490 -35.90 -6.25 7.26
N ASP A 491 -36.43 -6.31 6.05
CA ASP A 491 -36.58 -7.58 5.32
C ASP A 491 -35.22 -8.18 4.94
N ALA A 492 -34.25 -7.34 4.56
CA ALA A 492 -32.89 -7.78 4.27
C ALA A 492 -32.20 -8.38 5.52
N LYS A 493 -32.38 -7.77 6.69
CA LYS A 493 -31.86 -8.31 7.98
C LYS A 493 -32.50 -9.65 8.31
N PHE A 494 -33.81 -9.75 8.20
CA PHE A 494 -34.53 -11.01 8.42
C PHE A 494 -34.02 -12.11 7.48
N CYS A 495 -33.94 -11.84 6.18
CA CYS A 495 -33.44 -12.80 5.19
C CYS A 495 -31.99 -13.23 5.48
N PHE A 496 -31.13 -12.28 5.87
CA PHE A 496 -29.73 -12.58 6.21
C PHE A 496 -29.61 -13.48 7.43
N GLN A 497 -30.38 -13.21 8.49
CA GLN A 497 -30.39 -14.02 9.71
C GLN A 497 -30.92 -15.43 9.44
N THR A 498 -32.03 -15.56 8.71
CA THR A 498 -32.57 -16.87 8.31
C THR A 498 -31.54 -17.67 7.52
N TRP A 499 -30.88 -17.05 6.55
CA TRP A 499 -29.85 -17.74 5.78
C TRP A 499 -28.66 -18.18 6.64
N CYS A 500 -28.20 -17.34 7.58
CA CYS A 500 -27.11 -17.74 8.48
C CYS A 500 -27.50 -18.94 9.32
N TYR A 501 -28.73 -18.94 9.85
CA TYR A 501 -29.27 -20.06 10.63
C TYR A 501 -29.36 -21.35 9.79
N GLU A 502 -29.88 -21.29 8.57
CA GLU A 502 -30.02 -22.45 7.68
C GLU A 502 -28.68 -23.04 7.20
N ASN A 503 -27.59 -22.28 7.30
CA ASN A 503 -26.26 -22.69 6.85
C ASN A 503 -25.25 -22.82 8.01
N ASP A 504 -25.73 -22.89 9.25
CA ASP A 504 -24.91 -23.04 10.46
C ASP A 504 -23.80 -21.98 10.61
N PHE A 505 -24.05 -20.76 10.15
CA PHE A 505 -23.13 -19.65 10.26
C PHE A 505 -23.33 -18.86 11.56
N LEU A 506 -22.22 -18.54 12.25
CA LEU A 506 -22.25 -17.77 13.49
C LEU A 506 -22.52 -16.28 13.19
N THR A 507 -23.56 -15.70 13.79
CA THR A 507 -23.81 -14.25 13.72
C THR A 507 -23.50 -13.59 15.07
N GLU A 508 -23.02 -12.33 15.06
CA GLU A 508 -22.80 -11.58 16.31
C GLU A 508 -24.12 -11.26 17.03
N ASP A 509 -25.25 -11.21 16.30
CA ASP A 509 -26.59 -10.90 16.79
C ASP A 509 -27.44 -12.15 17.11
N ASN A 510 -26.87 -13.13 17.83
CA ASN A 510 -27.62 -14.31 18.29
C ASN A 510 -28.72 -14.00 19.35
N ARG A 511 -29.06 -12.72 19.60
CA ARG A 511 -30.02 -12.29 20.63
C ARG A 511 -31.45 -12.06 20.14
N ILE A 512 -31.79 -12.36 18.88
CA ILE A 512 -33.15 -12.17 18.36
C ILE A 512 -33.71 -13.48 17.78
N PHE A 513 -33.70 -14.53 18.59
CA PHE A 513 -34.67 -15.62 18.47
C PHE A 513 -35.61 -15.53 19.67
N LEU A 514 -36.44 -14.49 19.69
CA LEU A 514 -37.76 -14.65 20.28
C LEU A 514 -38.68 -14.99 19.11
N PRO A 515 -39.28 -16.20 19.06
CA PRO A 515 -40.33 -16.45 18.10
C PRO A 515 -41.42 -15.43 18.41
N PHE A 516 -41.68 -14.52 17.47
CA PHE A 516 -42.92 -13.75 17.51
C PHE A 516 -44.07 -14.78 17.57
N PRO A 517 -45.02 -14.67 18.51
CA PRO A 517 -46.15 -15.58 18.57
C PRO A 517 -46.88 -15.53 17.23
N LEU A 518 -47.18 -16.72 16.70
CA LEU A 518 -47.95 -16.97 15.48
C LEU A 518 -49.28 -16.23 15.45
#